data_AF-A0A3D0LZR3-F1
#
_entry.id   AF-A0A3D0LZR3-F1
#
_cell.length_a   1.000
_cell.length_b   1.000
_cell.length_c   1.000
_cell.angle_alpha   90.00
_cell.angle_beta   90.00
_cell.angle_gamma   90.00
#
_symmetry.space_group_name_H-M   'P 1'
#
loop_
_entity.id
_entity.type
_entity.pdbx_description
1 polymer ?
#
loop_
_entity_poly.entity_id
_entity_poly.type
_entity_poly.pdbx_seq_one_letter_code
_entity_poly.pdbx_strand_id
1 'polypeptide(L)'
;MDKNINQLILDCAAKVLRINQTTQAKVNFEINGHVNAIACHGFKHGYESAPVRYYNGEKYHESDYMPLDGELANSLWLDGDGAEGKLKELLTSLNALEKELIESAGTKAENTEVDNENHE
;
A
#
# COMPACT_ATOMS: atom_id res chain seq x y z
N MET A 1 24.62 2.76 7.33
CA MET A 1 23.20 3.03 7.11
C MET A 1 22.83 4.23 7.97
N ASP A 2 22.49 5.35 7.34
CA ASP A 2 22.21 6.59 8.03
C ASP A 2 21.00 6.45 8.95
N LYS A 3 21.06 7.01 10.16
CA LYS A 3 19.97 6.94 11.14
C LYS A 3 18.63 7.45 10.56
N ASN A 4 18.70 8.35 9.58
CA ASN A 4 17.54 8.92 8.91
C ASN A 4 16.81 7.89 8.00
N ILE A 5 17.55 7.04 7.28
CA ILE A 5 16.99 5.99 6.43
C ILE A 5 16.24 4.95 7.27
N ASN A 6 16.83 4.51 8.39
CA ASN A 6 16.18 3.54 9.27
C ASN A 6 14.86 4.07 9.84
N GLN A 7 14.84 5.33 10.25
CA GLN A 7 13.62 5.93 10.76
C GLN A 7 12.54 6.00 9.68
N LEU A 8 12.89 6.40 8.46
CA LEU A 8 11.95 6.46 7.34
C LEU A 8 11.38 5.08 6.96
N ILE A 9 12.20 4.02 7.00
CA ILE A 9 11.74 2.64 6.79
C ILE A 9 10.71 2.25 7.85
N LEU A 10 11.00 2.54 9.13
CA LEU A 10 10.09 2.26 10.24
C LEU A 10 8.79 3.07 10.12
N ASP A 11 8.87 4.33 9.71
CA ASP A 11 7.71 5.19 9.50
C ASP A 11 6.81 4.67 8.36
N CYS A 12 7.41 4.20 7.26
CA CYS A 12 6.67 3.55 6.18
C CYS A 12 5.99 2.25 6.65
N ALA A 13 6.72 1.39 7.36
CA ALA A 13 6.18 0.14 7.89
C ALA A 13 5.02 0.40 8.87
N ALA A 14 5.18 1.36 9.78
CA ALA A 14 4.14 1.76 10.72
C ALA A 14 2.90 2.30 10.01
N LYS A 15 3.07 3.08 8.93
CA LYS A 15 1.96 3.58 8.13
C LYS A 15 1.23 2.45 7.41
N VAL A 16 1.94 1.49 6.82
CA VAL A 16 1.34 0.30 6.19
C VAL A 16 0.54 -0.52 7.22
N LEU A 17 1.09 -0.73 8.41
CA LEU A 17 0.37 -1.41 9.50
C LEU A 17 -0.93 -0.70 9.83
N ARG A 18 -0.89 0.64 9.98
CA ARG A 18 -2.09 1.45 10.26
C ARG A 18 -3.14 1.29 9.15
N ILE A 19 -2.75 1.43 7.89
CA ILE A 19 -3.66 1.26 6.73
C ILE A 19 -4.35 -0.10 6.77
N ASN A 20 -3.59 -1.19 6.98
CA ASN A 20 -4.15 -2.54 7.03
C ASN A 20 -5.07 -2.76 8.25
N GLN A 21 -4.89 -2.01 9.34
CA GLN A 21 -5.71 -2.11 10.55
C GLN A 21 -6.99 -1.26 10.47
N THR A 22 -6.96 -0.14 9.75
CA THR A 22 -8.06 0.85 9.72
C THR A 22 -8.87 0.83 8.44
N THR A 23 -8.48 0.02 7.44
CA THR A 23 -9.13 -0.07 6.14
C THR A 23 -9.26 -1.51 5.67
N GLN A 24 -9.95 -1.74 4.54
CA GLN A 24 -10.01 -3.05 3.89
C GLN A 24 -8.77 -3.36 3.03
N ALA A 25 -7.84 -2.41 2.91
CA ALA A 25 -6.65 -2.60 2.09
C ALA A 25 -5.76 -3.70 2.67
N LYS A 26 -4.99 -4.34 1.79
CA LYS A 26 -3.91 -5.26 2.14
C LYS A 26 -2.64 -4.78 1.46
N VAL A 27 -1.84 -4.03 2.19
CA VAL A 27 -0.55 -3.49 1.73
C VAL A 27 0.58 -4.29 2.38
N ASN A 28 1.50 -4.77 1.56
CA ASN A 28 2.70 -5.47 1.96
C ASN A 28 3.86 -4.48 2.00
N PHE A 29 4.63 -4.53 3.08
CA PHE A 29 5.90 -3.82 3.21
C PHE A 29 6.95 -4.83 3.66
N GLU A 30 7.93 -5.07 2.80
CA GLU A 30 8.94 -6.09 2.99
C GLU A 30 10.31 -5.44 3.10
N ILE A 31 11.07 -5.83 4.12
CA ILE A 31 12.49 -5.51 4.23
C ILE A 31 13.24 -6.78 3.83
N ASN A 32 14.00 -6.71 2.75
CA ASN A 32 14.72 -7.86 2.26
C ASN A 32 15.90 -8.18 3.21
N GLY A 33 15.97 -9.42 3.70
CA GLY A 33 17.03 -9.86 4.61
C GLY A 33 18.33 -10.27 3.92
N HIS A 34 18.31 -10.44 2.60
CA HIS A 34 19.45 -10.88 1.79
C HIS A 34 20.11 -9.74 1.01
N VAL A 35 19.33 -8.75 0.60
CA VAL A 35 19.81 -7.53 -0.05
C VAL A 35 19.31 -6.31 0.68
N ASN A 36 20.07 -5.22 0.60
CA ASN A 36 19.71 -3.97 1.27
C ASN A 36 18.61 -3.23 0.49
N ALA A 37 17.40 -3.79 0.47
CA ALA A 37 16.27 -3.27 -0.28
C ALA A 37 14.95 -3.43 0.48
N ILE A 38 13.97 -2.60 0.16
CA ILE A 38 12.59 -2.78 0.58
C ILE A 38 11.69 -3.01 -0.63
N ALA A 39 10.55 -3.65 -0.44
CA ALA A 39 9.47 -3.68 -1.43
C ALA A 39 8.17 -3.22 -0.77
N CYS A 40 7.33 -2.54 -1.55
CA CYS A 40 6.02 -2.06 -1.09
C CYS A 40 5.01 -2.18 -2.23
N HIS A 41 3.93 -2.92 -1.99
CA HIS A 41 2.85 -3.13 -2.95
C HIS A 41 1.58 -3.54 -2.20
N GLY A 42 0.40 -3.47 -2.83
CA GLY A 42 -0.82 -3.86 -2.15
C GLY A 42 -2.10 -3.82 -2.96
N PHE A 43 -3.19 -4.06 -2.25
CA PHE A 43 -4.55 -4.14 -2.79
C PHE A 43 -5.42 -3.13 -2.04
N LYS A 44 -5.82 -2.03 -2.67
CA LYS A 44 -6.59 -0.93 -2.07
C LYS A 44 -7.93 -1.40 -1.49
N HIS A 45 -8.54 -2.39 -2.13
CA HIS A 45 -9.84 -2.96 -1.72
C HIS A 45 -9.74 -4.39 -1.18
N GLY A 46 -8.53 -4.81 -0.79
CA GLY A 46 -8.26 -6.16 -0.29
C GLY A 46 -7.99 -7.18 -1.39
N TYR A 47 -7.27 -8.24 -1.03
CA TYR A 47 -6.75 -9.26 -1.96
C TYR A 47 -7.84 -9.91 -2.81
N GLU A 48 -8.94 -10.36 -2.18
CA GLU A 48 -10.00 -11.10 -2.89
C GLU A 48 -10.79 -10.23 -3.88
N SER A 49 -10.79 -8.91 -3.69
CA SER A 49 -11.48 -7.95 -4.56
C SER A 49 -10.59 -7.41 -5.68
N ALA A 50 -9.30 -7.77 -5.68
CA ALA A 50 -8.35 -7.28 -6.67
C ALA A 50 -8.56 -7.92 -8.05
N PRO A 51 -8.21 -7.20 -9.14
CA PRO A 51 -8.23 -7.76 -10.48
C PRO A 51 -7.46 -9.07 -10.56
N VAL A 52 -7.99 -10.01 -11.34
CA VAL A 52 -7.41 -11.35 -11.48
C VAL A 52 -6.73 -11.46 -12.84
N ARG A 53 -5.50 -11.94 -12.85
CA ARG A 53 -4.79 -12.39 -14.06
C ARG A 53 -4.51 -13.89 -13.99
N TYR A 54 -4.41 -14.50 -15.17
CA TYR A 54 -3.98 -15.87 -15.33
C TYR A 54 -2.60 -15.90 -15.98
N TYR A 55 -1.64 -16.58 -15.35
CA TYR A 55 -0.31 -16.79 -15.90
C TYR A 55 0.02 -18.28 -15.80
N ASN A 56 0.39 -18.91 -16.92
CA ASN A 56 0.62 -20.37 -17.00
C ASN A 56 -0.53 -21.24 -16.44
N GLY A 57 -1.78 -20.76 -16.51
CA GLY A 57 -2.95 -21.48 -16.00
C GLY A 57 -3.22 -21.28 -14.51
N GLU A 58 -2.36 -20.56 -13.79
CA GLU A 58 -2.56 -20.22 -12.38
C GLU A 58 -3.21 -18.85 -12.22
N LYS A 59 -4.11 -18.74 -11.24
CA LYS A 59 -4.84 -17.51 -10.88
C LYS A 59 -3.98 -16.67 -9.95
N TYR A 60 -3.76 -15.40 -10.31
CA TYR A 60 -3.07 -14.43 -9.46
C TYR A 60 -3.88 -13.15 -9.36
N HIS A 61 -3.89 -12.55 -8.17
CA HIS A 61 -4.45 -11.22 -7.96
C HIS A 61 -3.39 -10.16 -8.26
N GLU A 62 -3.75 -9.17 -9.06
CA GLU A 62 -2.87 -8.06 -9.46
C GLU A 62 -2.96 -6.92 -8.45
N SER A 63 -1.81 -6.44 -8.00
CA SER A 63 -1.70 -5.30 -7.10
C SER A 63 -2.17 -4.02 -7.80
N ASP A 64 -3.06 -3.25 -7.17
CA ASP A 64 -3.52 -1.94 -7.66
C ASP A 64 -2.87 -0.76 -6.92
N TYR A 65 -1.96 -1.06 -5.97
CA TYR A 65 -1.10 -0.10 -5.31
C TYR A 65 0.37 -0.52 -5.41
N MET A 66 1.15 0.13 -6.28
CA MET A 66 2.56 -0.17 -6.53
C MET A 66 3.36 1.14 -6.55
N PRO A 67 3.70 1.71 -5.37
CA PRO A 67 4.30 3.05 -5.27
C PRO A 67 5.80 3.09 -5.61
N LEU A 68 6.45 1.94 -5.77
CA LEU A 68 7.87 1.84 -6.09
C LEU A 68 8.05 1.41 -7.55
N ASP A 69 8.93 2.09 -8.26
CA ASP A 69 9.21 1.94 -9.70
C ASP A 69 10.34 0.94 -10.00
N GLY A 70 10.67 0.07 -9.04
CA GLY A 70 11.83 -0.82 -9.14
C GLY A 70 11.67 -1.92 -10.21
N GLU A 71 12.68 -2.05 -11.07
CA GLU A 71 12.74 -3.08 -12.13
C GLU A 71 12.65 -4.52 -11.60
N LEU A 72 13.10 -4.75 -10.36
CA LEU A 72 13.01 -6.04 -9.66
C LEU A 72 11.93 -5.99 -8.59
N ALA A 73 10.78 -6.59 -8.89
CA ALA A 73 9.69 -6.81 -7.94
C ALA A 73 9.20 -5.55 -7.20
N ASN A 74 9.31 -4.36 -7.81
CA ASN A 74 8.95 -3.07 -7.18
C ASN A 74 9.75 -2.82 -5.90
N SER A 75 11.04 -3.15 -5.94
CA SER A 75 11.95 -2.97 -4.82
C SER A 75 12.73 -1.66 -4.93
N LEU A 76 12.94 -1.00 -3.79
CA LEU A 76 13.84 0.13 -3.62
C LEU A 76 15.15 -0.35 -2.99
N TRP A 77 16.26 -0.19 -3.72
CA TRP A 77 17.61 -0.37 -3.20
C TRP A 77 17.98 0.78 -2.25
N LEU A 78 18.41 0.44 -1.03
CA LEU A 78 18.69 1.39 0.05
C LEU A 78 20.16 1.86 0.08
N ASP A 79 21.03 1.21 -0.68
CA ASP A 79 22.43 1.59 -0.90
C ASP A 79 22.63 2.53 -2.09
N GLY A 80 21.59 2.74 -2.91
CA GLY A 80 21.61 3.66 -4.04
C GLY A 80 21.50 5.14 -3.63
N ASP A 81 22.07 6.00 -4.46
CA ASP A 81 21.90 7.45 -4.32
C ASP A 81 20.42 7.82 -4.42
N GLY A 82 19.96 8.68 -3.51
CA GLY A 82 18.57 9.14 -3.46
C GLY A 82 17.58 8.21 -2.73
N ALA A 83 18.05 7.12 -2.11
CA ALA A 83 17.20 6.22 -1.32
C ALA A 83 16.37 6.96 -0.25
N GLU A 84 16.96 7.94 0.44
CA GLU A 84 16.23 8.76 1.41
C GLU A 84 15.07 9.54 0.77
N GLY A 85 15.29 10.11 -0.42
CA GLY A 85 14.26 10.83 -1.18
C GLY A 85 13.10 9.91 -1.57
N LYS A 86 13.43 8.75 -2.14
CA LYS A 86 12.43 7.73 -2.52
C LYS A 86 11.65 7.20 -1.30
N LEU A 87 12.27 7.07 -0.13
CA LEU A 87 11.57 6.72 1.10
C LEU A 87 10.59 7.81 1.56
N LYS A 88 10.95 9.10 1.43
CA LYS A 88 10.03 10.21 1.74
C LYS A 88 8.85 10.26 0.76
N GLU A 89 9.11 9.99 -0.52
CA GLU A 89 8.07 9.86 -1.54
C GLU A 89 7.14 8.69 -1.25
N LEU A 90 7.69 7.53 -0.85
CA LEU A 90 6.91 6.37 -0.44
C LEU A 90 6.02 6.71 0.76
N LEU A 91 6.56 7.34 1.80
CA LEU A 91 5.78 7.74 2.96
C LEU A 91 4.66 8.73 2.58
N THR A 92 4.93 9.64 1.64
CA THR A 92 3.93 10.58 1.11
C THR A 92 2.82 9.84 0.36
N SER A 93 3.17 8.88 -0.50
CA SER A 93 2.23 8.02 -1.21
C SER A 93 1.35 7.21 -0.25
N LEU A 94 1.92 6.65 0.81
CA LEU A 94 1.18 5.91 1.84
C LEU A 94 0.21 6.82 2.63
N ASN A 95 0.62 8.06 2.95
CA ASN A 95 -0.28 9.04 3.56
C ASN A 95 -1.47 9.38 2.65
N ALA A 96 -1.21 9.56 1.34
CA ALA A 96 -2.26 9.82 0.37
C ALA A 96 -3.22 8.64 0.22
N LEU A 97 -2.70 7.41 0.16
CA LEU A 97 -3.50 6.19 0.12
C LEU A 97 -4.41 6.07 1.34
N GLU A 98 -3.86 6.26 2.54
CA GLU A 98 -4.67 6.17 3.77
C GLU A 98 -5.83 7.17 3.75
N LYS A 99 -5.56 8.41 3.33
CA LYS A 99 -6.58 9.45 3.21
C LYS A 99 -7.67 9.05 2.19
N GLU A 100 -7.27 8.63 1.00
CA GLU A 100 -8.18 8.15 -0.06
C GLU A 100 -9.12 7.06 0.45
N LEU A 101 -8.58 6.08 1.18
CA LEU A 101 -9.34 4.93 1.68
C LEU A 101 -10.32 5.29 2.79
N ILE A 102 -9.91 6.17 3.71
CA ILE A 102 -10.79 6.64 4.80
C ILE A 102 -11.93 7.49 4.24
N GLU A 103 -11.63 8.41 3.33
CA GLU A 103 -12.65 9.27 2.70
C GLU A 103 -13.67 8.42 1.92
N SER A 104 -13.20 7.46 1.14
CA SER A 104 -14.07 6.54 0.37
C SER A 104 -14.97 5.68 1.25
N ALA A 105 -14.54 5.34 2.47
CA ALA A 105 -15.35 4.61 3.44
C ALA A 105 -16.46 5.49 4.04
N GLY A 106 -16.17 6.75 4.35
CA GLY A 106 -17.15 7.73 4.82
C GLY A 106 -18.25 8.00 3.80
N THR A 107 -17.89 8.15 2.51
CA THR A 107 -18.89 8.40 1.45
C THR A 107 -19.79 7.18 1.19
N LYS A 108 -19.29 5.95 1.37
CA LYS A 108 -20.13 4.74 1.27
C LYS A 108 -21.12 4.64 2.43
N ALA A 109 -20.72 5.02 3.65
CA ALA A 109 -21.60 5.02 4.80
C ALA A 109 -22.76 6.03 4.64
N GLU A 110 -22.46 7.27 4.22
CA GLU A 110 -23.49 8.31 4.01
C GLU A 110 -24.50 7.93 2.91
N ASN A 111 -24.07 7.27 1.84
CA ASN A 111 -24.99 6.85 0.76
C ASN A 111 -25.88 5.65 1.15
N THR A 112 -25.54 4.89 2.20
CA THR A 112 -26.35 3.73 2.61
C THR A 112 -27.49 4.13 3.56
N GLU A 113 -27.38 5.28 4.22
CA GLU A 113 -28.44 5.79 5.11
C GLU A 113 -29.64 6.41 4.35
N VAL A 114 -29.44 6.84 3.11
CA VAL A 114 -30.49 7.50 2.31
C VAL A 114 -31.48 6.52 1.67
N ASP A 115 -31.09 5.26 1.48
CA ASP A 115 -31.93 4.25 0.79
C ASP A 115 -32.89 3.48 1.71
N ASN A 116 -32.87 3.73 3.03
CA ASN A 116 -33.62 2.92 4.01
C ASN A 116 -34.89 3.60 4.57
N GLU A 117 -35.29 4.77 4.09
CA GLU A 117 -36.45 5.52 4.65
C GLU A 117 -37.77 5.46 3.84
N ASN A 118 -37.89 4.65 2.78
CA ASN A 118 -39.10 4.68 1.93
C ASN A 118 -39.78 3.34 1.62
N HIS A 119 -39.85 2.41 2.59
CA HIS A 119 -40.82 1.30 2.50
C HIS A 119 -41.40 0.94 3.88
N GLU A 120 -42.44 1.67 4.29
CA GLU A 120 -43.57 1.15 5.08
C GLU A 120 -44.90 1.64 4.47
#